data_AF-A0A1F8PJ34-F1
#
_entry.id   AF-A0A1F8PJ34-F1
#
_cell.length_a   1.000
_cell.length_b   1.000
_cell.length_c   1.000
_cell.angle_alpha   90.00
_cell.angle_beta   90.00
_cell.angle_gamma   90.00
#
_symmetry.space_group_name_H-M   'P 1'
#
loop_
_entity.id
_entity.type
_entity.pdbx_description
1 polymer ?
#
loop_
_entity_poly.entity_id
_entity_poly.type
_entity_poly.pdbx_seq_one_letter_code
_entity_poly.pdbx_strand_id
1 'polypeptide(L)'
;MVNEAEMLLLRNSLSKPGGSWELDVFILPAPIGPKSGRPYFPLCFLAVEKKQGIVIGNQMDKPWITLSQQREAIIQILKNAGQIPRSIRVKSKKVKEILEPIATSLGINLQIGATPLLEEFKASLDNYLSGYGP
;
A
#
# COMPACT_ATOMS: atom_id res chain seq x y z
N MET A 1 14.75 -4.86 8.52
CA MET A 1 15.44 -5.75 7.56
C MET A 1 14.37 -6.63 6.95
N VAL A 2 14.35 -6.85 5.63
CA VAL A 2 13.38 -7.78 5.02
C VAL A 2 13.91 -9.20 5.20
N ASN A 3 13.08 -10.12 5.67
CA ASN A 3 13.47 -11.51 5.95
C ASN A 3 13.46 -12.33 4.65
N GLU A 4 14.63 -12.74 4.17
CA GLU A 4 14.77 -13.49 2.91
C GLU A 4 14.04 -14.84 2.92
N ALA A 5 14.04 -15.57 4.03
CA ALA A 5 13.35 -16.85 4.14
C ALA A 5 11.83 -16.68 4.03
N GLU A 6 11.29 -15.64 4.67
CA GLU A 6 9.87 -15.29 4.58
C GLU A 6 9.48 -14.89 3.15
N MET A 7 10.33 -14.12 2.48
CA MET A 7 10.08 -13.72 1.08
C MET A 7 10.10 -14.91 0.12
N LEU A 8 10.96 -15.89 0.34
CA LEU A 8 10.98 -17.14 -0.44
C LEU A 8 9.70 -17.95 -0.23
N LEU A 9 9.23 -18.06 1.02
CA LEU A 9 7.95 -18.71 1.33
C LEU A 9 6.80 -18.00 0.62
N LEU A 10 6.73 -16.67 0.72
CA LEU A 10 5.71 -15.86 0.04
C LEU A 10 5.72 -16.06 -1.46
N ARG A 11 6.90 -16.08 -2.07
CA ARG A 11 7.06 -16.29 -3.51
C ARG A 11 6.55 -17.66 -3.97
N ASN A 12 6.68 -18.68 -3.13
CA ASN A 12 6.28 -20.05 -3.44
C ASN A 12 4.82 -20.33 -3.09
N SER A 13 4.24 -19.63 -2.11
CA SER A 13 2.88 -19.86 -1.63
C SER A 13 1.81 -19.04 -2.37
N LEU A 14 2.16 -17.86 -2.87
CA LEU A 14 1.22 -16.97 -3.54
C LEU A 14 1.14 -17.30 -5.03
N SER A 15 -0.09 -17.32 -5.55
CA SER A 15 -0.29 -17.45 -6.99
C SER A 15 0.25 -16.20 -7.71
N LYS A 16 0.66 -16.34 -8.97
CA LYS A 16 0.98 -15.21 -9.86
C LYS A 16 -0.21 -14.90 -10.78
N PRO A 17 -1.24 -14.17 -10.34
CA PRO A 17 -2.18 -13.53 -11.25
C PRO A 17 -1.49 -12.25 -11.72
N GLY A 18 -0.87 -12.30 -12.90
CA GLY A 18 0.07 -11.30 -13.40
C GLY A 18 -0.56 -9.95 -13.79
N GLY A 19 -1.14 -9.24 -12.83
CA GLY A 19 -1.68 -7.88 -12.96
C GLY A 19 -0.63 -6.81 -12.67
N SER A 20 -1.01 -5.55 -12.92
CA SER A 20 -0.22 -4.37 -12.58
C SER A 20 -0.96 -3.60 -11.50
N TRP A 21 -0.26 -3.15 -10.48
CA TRP A 21 -0.86 -2.37 -9.40
C TRP A 21 -0.38 -0.93 -9.40
N GLU A 22 -1.22 -0.05 -8.88
CA GLU A 22 -0.86 1.28 -8.41
C GLU A 22 -0.82 1.24 -6.88
N LEU A 23 0.25 1.78 -6.29
CA LEU A 23 0.41 1.80 -4.84
C LEU A 23 0.93 3.15 -4.37
N ASP A 24 0.36 3.63 -3.27
CA ASP A 24 0.82 4.83 -2.58
C ASP A 24 0.75 4.65 -1.06
N VAL A 25 1.51 5.49 -0.36
CA VAL A 25 1.52 5.60 1.09
C VAL A 25 1.33 7.07 1.44
N PHE A 26 0.18 7.42 2.02
CA PHE A 26 -0.24 8.80 2.23
C PHE A 26 -0.95 8.99 3.57
N ILE A 27 -1.01 10.23 4.06
CA ILE A 27 -1.78 10.56 5.27
C ILE A 27 -3.25 10.70 4.89
N LEU A 28 -4.12 9.97 5.58
CA LEU A 28 -5.56 10.10 5.40
C LEU A 28 -6.09 11.28 6.22
N PRO A 29 -6.90 12.19 5.66
CA PRO A 29 -7.40 13.38 6.37
C PRO A 29 -8.59 13.07 7.30
N ALA A 30 -8.63 11.87 7.89
CA ALA A 30 -9.62 11.48 8.89
C ALA A 30 -8.92 11.21 10.23
N PRO A 31 -9.13 12.06 11.26
CA PRO A 31 -8.52 11.84 12.56
C PRO A 31 -9.11 10.60 13.23
N ILE A 32 -8.25 9.65 13.61
CA ILE A 32 -8.62 8.45 14.35
C ILE A 32 -7.94 8.42 15.71
N GLY A 33 -8.54 7.72 16.67
CA GLY A 33 -7.95 7.54 17.99
C GLY A 33 -8.96 7.06 19.03
N PRO A 34 -8.49 6.60 20.20
CA PRO A 34 -9.36 6.28 21.32
C PRO A 34 -10.08 7.53 21.82
N LYS A 35 -11.28 7.37 22.37
CA LYS A 35 -12.08 8.47 22.94
C LYS A 35 -11.30 9.30 23.97
N SER A 36 -10.37 8.68 24.69
CA SER A 36 -9.56 9.30 25.76
C SER A 36 -8.07 9.48 25.38
N GLY A 37 -7.78 9.89 24.15
CA GLY A 37 -6.40 10.18 23.71
C GLY A 37 -6.34 11.26 22.64
N ARG A 38 -5.12 11.71 22.29
CA ARG A 38 -4.91 12.64 21.18
C ARG A 38 -5.17 11.90 19.87
N PRO A 39 -6.17 12.31 19.06
CA PRO A 39 -6.38 11.71 17.75
C PRO A 39 -5.23 12.06 16.82
N TYR A 40 -5.05 11.25 15.79
CA TYR A 40 -4.03 11.43 14.78
C TYR A 40 -4.58 11.10 13.40
N PHE A 41 -3.97 11.69 12.38
CA PHE A 41 -4.23 11.33 10.99
C PHE A 41 -3.42 10.08 10.64
N PRO A 42 -4.06 8.97 10.24
CA PRO A 42 -3.36 7.71 10.02
C PRO A 42 -2.56 7.74 8.72
N LEU A 43 -1.49 6.96 8.68
CA LEU A 43 -0.78 6.61 7.47
C LEU A 43 -1.53 5.47 6.79
N CYS A 44 -2.00 5.71 5.57
CA CYS A 44 -2.73 4.76 4.75
C CYS A 44 -1.82 4.19 3.66
N PHE A 45 -1.83 2.87 3.53
CA PHE A 45 -1.24 2.13 2.42
C PHE A 45 -2.38 1.65 1.55
N LEU A 46 -2.33 1.91 0.25
CA LEU A 46 -3.41 1.55 -0.66
C LEU A 46 -2.83 0.94 -1.92
N ALA A 47 -3.34 -0.23 -2.32
CA ALA A 47 -3.02 -0.89 -3.57
C ALA A 47 -4.28 -1.07 -4.43
N VAL A 48 -4.22 -0.63 -5.68
CA VAL A 48 -5.31 -0.72 -6.66
C VAL A 48 -4.82 -1.52 -7.86
N GLU A 49 -5.60 -2.50 -8.30
CA GLU A 49 -5.32 -3.26 -9.53
C GLU A 49 -5.76 -2.48 -10.75
N LYS A 50 -4.89 -2.45 -11.76
CA LYS A 50 -5.04 -1.55 -12.90
C LYS A 50 -6.08 -1.99 -13.94
N LYS A 51 -6.28 -3.29 -14.16
CA LYS A 51 -7.19 -3.81 -15.20
C LYS A 51 -8.65 -3.59 -14.85
N GLN A 52 -9.02 -3.79 -13.59
CA GLN A 52 -10.40 -3.72 -13.10
C GLN A 52 -10.66 -2.47 -12.26
N GLY A 53 -9.62 -1.73 -11.85
CA GLY A 53 -9.78 -0.56 -11.00
C GLY A 53 -10.30 -0.92 -9.62
N ILE A 54 -9.93 -2.09 -9.08
CA ILE A 54 -10.39 -2.55 -7.77
C ILE A 54 -9.31 -2.36 -6.71
N VAL A 55 -9.72 -2.01 -5.50
CA VAL A 55 -8.82 -2.02 -4.34
C VAL A 55 -8.47 -3.47 -4.01
N ILE A 56 -7.19 -3.80 -4.08
CA ILE A 56 -6.67 -5.13 -3.75
C ILE A 56 -6.37 -5.27 -2.27
N GLY A 57 -5.95 -4.18 -1.65
CA GLY A 57 -5.68 -4.17 -0.23
C GLY A 57 -5.37 -2.78 0.26
N ASN A 58 -5.61 -2.61 1.55
CA ASN A 58 -5.22 -1.43 2.28
C ASN A 58 -4.69 -1.84 3.66
N GLN A 59 -3.88 -0.97 4.24
CA GLN A 59 -3.48 -1.02 5.64
C GLN A 59 -3.51 0.40 6.19
N MET A 60 -3.82 0.54 7.48
CA MET A 60 -3.73 1.82 8.18
C MET A 60 -2.87 1.64 9.41
N ASP A 61 -1.97 2.58 9.64
CA ASP A 61 -1.11 2.58 10.81
C ASP A 61 -0.91 4.03 11.32
N LYS A 62 -0.23 4.15 12.45
CA LYS A 62 0.19 5.42 13.02
C LYS A 62 1.19 6.11 12.07
N PRO A 63 1.20 7.45 11.97
CA PRO A 63 2.12 8.16 11.07
C PRO A 63 3.59 8.11 11.50
N TRP A 64 3.88 7.67 12.73
CA TRP A 64 5.24 7.56 13.28
C TRP A 64 5.83 6.15 13.23
N ILE A 65 5.33 5.27 12.35
CA ILE A 65 5.93 3.95 12.17
C ILE A 65 7.26 4.00 11.41
N THR A 66 8.14 3.08 11.78
CA THR A 66 9.46 2.91 11.17
C THR A 66 9.37 2.43 9.72
N LEU A 67 10.43 2.63 8.93
CA LEU A 67 10.51 2.11 7.56
C LEU A 67 10.34 0.59 7.49
N SER A 68 10.78 -0.15 8.51
CA SER A 68 10.59 -1.61 8.57
C SER A 68 9.12 -1.98 8.76
N GLN A 69 8.38 -1.24 9.59
CA GLN A 69 6.94 -1.45 9.77
C GLN A 69 6.15 -1.06 8.52
N GLN A 70 6.57 0.00 7.80
CA GLN A 70 5.95 0.36 6.52
C GLN A 70 6.11 -0.76 5.48
N ARG A 71 7.28 -1.42 5.44
CA ARG A 71 7.51 -2.59 4.59
C ARG A 71 6.62 -3.76 5.01
N GLU A 72 6.50 -4.02 6.31
CA GLU A 72 5.63 -5.08 6.81
C GLU A 72 4.17 -4.84 6.41
N ALA A 73 3.66 -3.61 6.52
CA ALA A 73 2.31 -3.27 6.07
C ALA A 73 2.08 -3.62 4.59
N ILE A 74 3.07 -3.37 3.72
CA ILE A 74 3.00 -3.73 2.29
C ILE A 74 3.06 -5.24 2.08
N ILE A 75 3.91 -5.95 2.84
CA ILE A 75 3.97 -7.41 2.81
C ILE A 75 2.62 -8.01 3.22
N GLN A 76 1.95 -7.44 4.22
CA GLN A 76 0.61 -7.85 4.63
C GLN A 76 -0.44 -7.61 3.54
N ILE A 77 -0.33 -6.53 2.76
CA ILE A 77 -1.19 -6.33 1.58
C ILE A 77 -0.98 -7.47 0.57
N LEU A 78 0.26 -7.83 0.26
CA LEU A 78 0.58 -8.93 -0.67
C LEU A 78 0.06 -10.29 -0.16
N LYS A 79 0.25 -10.57 1.14
CA LYS A 79 -0.25 -11.78 1.82
C LYS A 79 -1.77 -11.87 1.74
N ASN A 80 -2.47 -10.82 2.16
CA ASN A 80 -3.93 -10.79 2.21
C ASN A 80 -4.55 -10.86 0.82
N ALA A 81 -3.89 -10.28 -0.19
CA ALA A 81 -4.31 -10.36 -1.57
C ALA A 81 -4.15 -11.77 -2.17
N GLY A 82 -3.39 -12.68 -1.54
CA GLY A 82 -3.15 -14.03 -2.05
C GLY A 82 -2.32 -14.06 -3.35
N GLN A 83 -1.69 -12.94 -3.72
CA GLN A 83 -1.10 -12.76 -5.03
C GLN A 83 0.11 -11.82 -5.07
N ILE A 84 1.04 -12.10 -5.99
CA ILE A 84 2.19 -11.24 -6.30
C ILE A 84 1.97 -10.57 -7.67
N PRO A 85 1.91 -9.23 -7.75
CA PRO A 85 1.73 -8.54 -9.02
C PRO A 85 2.97 -8.67 -9.91
N ARG A 86 2.78 -8.55 -11.23
CA ARG A 86 3.91 -8.50 -12.17
C ARG A 86 4.65 -7.16 -12.07
N SER A 87 3.92 -6.09 -11.82
CA SER A 87 4.47 -4.75 -11.72
C SER A 87 3.71 -3.91 -10.70
N ILE A 88 4.42 -2.98 -10.08
CA ILE A 88 3.85 -1.96 -9.20
C ILE A 88 4.31 -0.60 -9.71
N ARG A 89 3.37 0.33 -9.83
CA ARG A 89 3.64 1.73 -10.11
C ARG A 89 3.38 2.57 -8.87
N VAL A 90 4.33 3.46 -8.59
CA VAL A 90 4.28 4.39 -7.47
C VAL A 90 4.51 5.81 -7.96
N LYS A 91 3.96 6.81 -7.27
CA LYS A 91 4.11 8.21 -7.69
C LYS A 91 5.40 8.86 -7.20
N SER A 92 5.90 8.45 -6.04
CA SER A 92 7.02 9.12 -5.36
C SER A 92 8.25 8.22 -5.19
N LYS A 93 9.43 8.85 -5.18
CA LYS A 93 10.70 8.18 -4.87
C LYS A 93 10.70 7.57 -3.46
N LYS A 94 10.07 8.26 -2.50
CA LYS A 94 9.93 7.78 -1.12
C LYS A 94 9.20 6.44 -1.07
N VAL A 95 8.06 6.33 -1.74
CA VAL A 95 7.31 5.06 -1.79
C VAL A 95 8.10 3.99 -2.52
N LYS A 96 8.80 4.34 -3.60
CA LYS A 96 9.72 3.42 -4.29
C LYS A 96 10.76 2.84 -3.33
N GLU A 97 11.40 3.66 -2.48
CA GLU A 97 12.42 3.22 -1.52
C GLU A 97 11.87 2.25 -0.45
N ILE A 98 10.60 2.41 -0.06
CA ILE A 98 9.93 1.46 0.83
C ILE A 98 9.83 0.10 0.13
N LEU A 99 9.37 0.08 -1.12
CA LEU A 99 9.10 -1.15 -1.87
C LEU A 99 10.33 -1.82 -2.49
N GLU A 100 11.42 -1.10 -2.77
CA GLU A 100 12.55 -1.63 -3.54
C GLU A 100 13.02 -3.00 -3.03
N PRO A 101 13.27 -3.22 -1.72
CA PRO A 101 13.74 -4.52 -1.23
C PRO A 101 12.70 -5.64 -1.43
N ILE A 102 11.41 -5.31 -1.29
CA ILE A 102 10.30 -6.26 -1.50
C ILE A 102 10.22 -6.63 -2.98
N ALA A 103 10.28 -5.62 -3.85
CA ALA A 103 10.18 -5.79 -5.30
C ALA A 103 11.35 -6.59 -5.87
N THR A 104 12.58 -6.29 -5.46
CA THR A 104 13.77 -7.07 -5.83
C THR A 104 13.65 -8.52 -5.40
N SER A 105 13.21 -8.78 -4.15
CA SER A 105 13.11 -10.14 -3.63
C SER A 105 12.02 -10.98 -4.32
N LEU A 106 10.91 -10.37 -4.71
CA LEU A 106 9.77 -11.07 -5.35
C LEU A 106 9.83 -11.06 -6.88
N GLY A 107 10.78 -10.33 -7.48
CA GLY A 107 10.86 -10.15 -8.93
C GLY A 107 9.70 -9.31 -9.49
N ILE A 108 9.25 -8.31 -8.73
CA ILE A 108 8.21 -7.36 -9.14
C ILE A 108 8.89 -6.22 -9.93
N ASN A 109 8.35 -5.87 -11.09
CA ASN A 109 8.80 -4.69 -11.82
C ASN A 109 8.25 -3.41 -11.16
N LEU A 110 9.10 -2.68 -10.44
CA LEU A 110 8.74 -1.45 -9.73
C LEU A 110 9.13 -0.20 -10.52
N GLN A 111 8.15 0.66 -10.81
CA GLN A 111 8.34 1.86 -11.62
C GLN A 111 7.72 3.10 -10.98
N ILE A 112 8.37 4.25 -11.18
CA ILE A 112 7.75 5.55 -10.89
C ILE A 112 6.92 5.97 -12.10
N GLY A 113 5.69 6.41 -11.88
CA GLY A 113 4.84 6.94 -12.95
C GLY A 113 3.46 7.35 -12.47
N ALA A 114 2.60 7.73 -13.43
CA ALA A 114 1.23 8.13 -13.14
C ALA A 114 0.39 6.97 -12.57
N THR A 115 -0.34 7.26 -11.49
CA THR A 115 -1.24 6.35 -10.77
C THR A 115 -2.69 6.86 -10.80
N PRO A 116 -3.30 7.02 -11.99
CA PRO A 116 -4.61 7.66 -12.14
C PRO A 116 -5.74 7.00 -11.35
N LEU A 117 -5.80 5.67 -11.30
CA LEU A 117 -6.87 4.96 -10.60
C LEU A 117 -6.75 5.19 -9.10
N LEU A 118 -5.53 5.10 -8.57
CA LEU A 118 -5.28 5.35 -7.16
C LEU A 118 -5.56 6.82 -6.79
N GLU A 119 -5.25 7.77 -7.65
CA GLU A 119 -5.58 9.19 -7.42
C GLU A 119 -7.09 9.44 -7.47
N GLU A 120 -7.82 8.80 -8.38
CA GLU A 120 -9.28 8.84 -8.41
C GLU A 120 -9.87 8.29 -7.10
N PHE A 121 -9.40 7.13 -6.64
CA PHE A 121 -9.82 6.57 -5.34
C PHE A 121 -9.51 7.51 -4.17
N LYS A 122 -8.33 8.14 -4.15
CA LYS A 122 -7.98 9.12 -3.10
C LYS A 122 -8.90 10.33 -3.12
N ALA A 123 -9.23 10.86 -4.30
CA ALA A 123 -10.16 11.98 -4.43
C ALA A 123 -11.58 11.59 -3.98
N SER A 124 -12.07 10.41 -4.37
CA SER A 124 -13.37 9.92 -3.90
C SER A 124 -13.40 9.72 -2.38
N LEU A 125 -12.32 9.18 -1.81
CA LEU A 125 -12.19 8.98 -0.37
C LEU A 125 -12.14 10.31 0.39
N ASP A 126 -11.40 11.29 -0.11
CA ASP A 126 -11.32 12.64 0.47
C ASP A 126 -12.68 13.34 0.45
N ASN A 127 -13.41 13.26 -0.66
CA ASN A 127 -14.76 13.79 -0.78
C ASN A 127 -15.73 13.12 0.20
N TYR A 128 -15.66 11.79 0.33
CA TYR A 128 -16.50 11.03 1.26
C TYR A 128 -16.25 11.42 2.72
N LEU A 129 -14.97 11.58 3.11
CA LEU A 129 -14.58 11.97 4.46
C LEU A 129 -14.90 13.43 4.77
N SER A 130 -14.77 14.32 3.79
CA SER A 130 -15.13 15.74 3.92
C SER A 130 -16.64 15.96 4.02
N GLY A 131 -17.45 15.07 3.44
CA GLY A 131 -18.91 15.08 3.57
C GLY A 131 -19.43 14.67 4.95
N TYR A 132 -18.57 14.05 5.78
CA TYR A 132 -18.81 13.78 7.19
C TYR A 132 -18.10 14.85 8.04
N GLY A 133 -18.63 16.07 8.04
CA GLY A 133 -18.32 17.04 9.11
C GLY A 133 -19.08 16.65 10.40
N PRO A 134 -18.50 16.89 11.60
CA PRO A 134 -19.25 16.79 12.85
C PRO A 134 -20.42 17.80 12.92
#